data_AF-A0A091HTG0-F1
#
_entry.id   AF-A0A091HTG0-F1
#
_cell.length_a   1.000
_cell.length_b   1.000
_cell.length_c   1.000
_cell.angle_alpha   90.00
_cell.angle_beta   90.00
_cell.angle_gamma   90.00
#
_symmetry.space_group_name_H-M   'P 1'
#
loop_
_entity.id
_entity.type
_entity.pdbx_description
1 polymer ?
#
loop_
_entity_poly.entity_id
_entity_poly.type
_entity_poly.pdbx_seq_one_letter_code
_entity_poly.pdbx_strand_id
1 'polypeptide(L)'
;FMQRGLDSQTKKQLEEEEKKIISEEHWYLDLPDLKEKESFIIEERSFMPCEDLLYGRMSFKGFNPEVEKLMIQMNSKYKEEEIEEDNKMEADVSDEEMARRYETLVGTIGKKFLRKRDQRVLQDEDEDGNSNTRPIKKAKKKFLKPQD
;
A
#
# COMPACT_ATOMS: atom_id res chain seq x y z
N PHE A 1 -12.74 -38.14 16.61
CA PHE A 1 -12.15 -39.35 15.99
C PHE A 1 -13.09 -39.86 14.90
N MET A 2 -13.04 -39.23 13.74
CA MET A 2 -13.55 -39.74 12.46
C MET A 2 -12.82 -38.90 11.43
N GLN A 3 -11.86 -39.52 10.75
CA GLN A 3 -10.93 -38.83 9.89
C GLN A 3 -11.70 -38.35 8.65
N ARG A 4 -11.74 -37.02 8.48
CA ARG A 4 -12.19 -36.35 7.26
C ARG A 4 -11.26 -36.77 6.12
N GLY A 5 -11.80 -37.46 5.13
CA GLY A 5 -11.11 -37.78 3.89
C GLY A 5 -11.28 -39.25 3.51
N LEU A 6 -12.21 -39.52 2.59
CA LEU A 6 -12.14 -40.71 1.76
C LEU A 6 -10.74 -40.74 1.10
N ASP A 7 -10.06 -41.88 1.15
CA ASP A 7 -8.71 -42.05 0.60
C ASP A 7 -8.61 -41.49 -0.83
N SER A 8 -7.51 -40.84 -1.18
CA SER A 8 -7.33 -40.25 -2.52
C SER A 8 -7.52 -41.29 -3.63
N GLN A 9 -7.20 -42.56 -3.34
CA GLN A 9 -7.36 -43.66 -4.29
C GLN A 9 -8.83 -44.03 -4.52
N THR A 10 -9.67 -44.02 -3.49
CA THR A 10 -11.10 -44.35 -3.62
C THR A 10 -11.89 -43.23 -4.30
N LYS A 11 -11.50 -41.97 -4.09
CA LYS A 11 -12.07 -40.84 -4.85
C LYS A 11 -11.74 -40.91 -6.34
N LYS A 12 -10.49 -41.27 -6.67
CA LYS A 12 -10.08 -41.44 -8.07
C LYS A 12 -10.85 -42.56 -8.77
N GLN A 13 -11.06 -43.68 -8.08
CA GLN A 13 -11.86 -44.78 -8.61
C GLN A 13 -13.31 -44.36 -8.88
N LEU A 14 -13.94 -43.62 -7.96
CA LEU A 14 -15.29 -43.11 -8.17
C LEU A 14 -15.37 -42.11 -9.34
N GLU A 15 -14.42 -41.18 -9.43
CA GLU A 15 -14.36 -40.23 -10.56
C GLU A 15 -14.11 -40.93 -11.90
N GLU A 16 -13.30 -42.00 -11.91
CA GLU A 16 -13.05 -42.83 -13.10
C GLU A 16 -14.30 -43.61 -13.50
N GLU A 17 -15.03 -44.18 -12.54
CA GLU A 17 -16.30 -44.88 -12.77
C GLU A 17 -17.37 -43.91 -13.30
N GLU A 18 -17.50 -42.72 -12.73
CA GLU A 18 -18.43 -41.68 -13.21
C GLU A 18 -18.09 -41.25 -14.65
N LYS A 19 -16.81 -40.99 -14.93
CA LYS A 19 -16.35 -40.66 -16.30
C LYS A 19 -16.59 -41.82 -17.26
N LYS A 20 -16.42 -43.06 -16.82
CA LYS A 20 -16.66 -44.26 -17.63
C LYS A 20 -18.13 -44.40 -18.00
N ILE A 21 -19.03 -44.23 -17.02
CA ILE A 21 -20.49 -44.25 -17.23
C ILE A 21 -20.89 -43.15 -18.23
N ILE A 22 -20.41 -41.92 -18.04
CA ILE A 22 -20.69 -40.83 -18.97
C ILE A 22 -20.12 -41.16 -20.36
N SER A 23 -18.90 -41.68 -20.46
CA SER A 23 -18.29 -41.99 -21.77
C SER A 23 -18.95 -43.14 -22.52
N GLU A 24 -19.46 -44.15 -21.80
CA GLU A 24 -20.11 -45.32 -22.39
C GLU A 24 -21.54 -45.00 -22.88
N GLU A 25 -22.22 -44.05 -22.23
CA GLU A 25 -23.59 -43.64 -22.57
C GLU A 25 -23.66 -42.39 -23.45
N HIS A 26 -22.62 -41.55 -23.46
CA HIS A 26 -22.60 -40.31 -24.24
C HIS A 26 -22.25 -40.57 -25.70
N TRP A 27 -23.30 -40.76 -26.49
CA TRP A 27 -23.22 -40.81 -27.95
C TRP A 27 -23.12 -39.39 -28.52
N TYR A 28 -22.22 -39.17 -29.48
CA TYR A 28 -22.12 -37.93 -30.25
C TYR A 28 -22.63 -38.17 -31.67
N LEU A 29 -23.34 -37.19 -32.22
CA LEU A 29 -23.75 -37.19 -33.63
C LEU A 29 -22.77 -36.33 -34.44
N ASP A 30 -21.87 -36.98 -35.18
CA ASP A 30 -20.90 -36.30 -36.04
C ASP A 30 -21.60 -35.74 -37.28
N LEU A 31 -22.04 -34.48 -37.18
CA LEU A 31 -22.57 -33.71 -38.31
C LEU A 31 -21.43 -32.89 -38.95
N PRO A 32 -20.99 -33.22 -40.18
CA PRO A 32 -19.83 -32.60 -40.82
C PRO A 32 -19.98 -31.08 -41.03
N ASP A 33 -21.20 -30.58 -41.23
CA ASP A 33 -21.44 -29.17 -41.61
C ASP A 33 -21.70 -28.22 -40.43
N LEU A 34 -21.92 -28.75 -39.22
CA LEU A 34 -22.23 -27.93 -38.03
C LEU A 34 -20.98 -27.56 -37.23
N LYS A 35 -19.93 -28.38 -37.27
CA LYS A 35 -18.73 -28.20 -36.46
C LYS A 35 -17.91 -26.96 -36.88
N GLU A 36 -18.06 -26.52 -38.12
CA GLU A 36 -17.38 -25.35 -38.69
C GLU A 36 -18.18 -24.05 -38.55
N LYS A 37 -19.46 -24.13 -38.16
CA LYS A 37 -20.35 -22.99 -38.02
C LYS A 37 -20.61 -22.69 -36.55
N GLU A 38 -19.55 -22.25 -35.87
CA GLU A 38 -19.74 -21.59 -34.58
C GLU A 38 -20.61 -20.33 -34.78
N SER A 39 -21.45 -20.02 -33.79
CA SER A 39 -22.42 -18.93 -33.90
C SER A 39 -21.72 -17.60 -34.19
N PHE A 40 -21.96 -17.03 -35.37
CA PHE A 40 -21.34 -15.76 -35.78
C PHE A 40 -21.76 -14.57 -34.88
N ILE A 41 -22.94 -14.67 -34.25
CA ILE A 41 -23.48 -13.68 -33.33
C ILE A 41 -24.00 -14.41 -32.10
N ILE A 42 -23.55 -13.98 -30.92
CA ILE A 42 -23.97 -14.50 -29.62
C ILE A 42 -24.77 -13.41 -28.94
N GLU A 43 -26.05 -13.66 -28.68
CA GLU A 43 -26.91 -12.75 -27.94
C GLU A 43 -26.75 -12.98 -26.44
N GLU A 44 -26.00 -12.11 -25.78
CA GLU A 44 -25.88 -12.12 -24.32
C GLU A 44 -26.85 -11.13 -23.68
N ARG A 45 -27.58 -11.59 -22.65
CA ARG A 45 -28.52 -10.75 -21.88
C ARG A 45 -27.84 -9.96 -20.77
N SER A 46 -26.59 -10.26 -20.47
CA SER A 46 -25.83 -9.62 -19.42
C SER A 46 -25.03 -8.44 -19.97
N PHE A 47 -25.04 -7.33 -19.24
CA PHE A 47 -24.17 -6.18 -19.51
C PHE A 47 -22.76 -6.33 -18.92
N MET A 48 -22.54 -7.33 -18.07
CA MET A 48 -21.24 -7.63 -17.44
C MET A 48 -20.03 -7.74 -18.40
N PRO A 49 -20.15 -8.31 -19.62
CA PRO A 49 -19.04 -8.36 -20.57
C PRO A 49 -18.93 -7.09 -21.43
N CYS A 50 -19.96 -6.26 -21.47
CA CYS A 50 -19.99 -5.02 -22.24
C CYS A 50 -19.55 -3.81 -21.41
N GLU A 51 -19.76 -3.84 -20.10
CA GLU A 51 -19.41 -2.77 -19.17
C GLU A 51 -18.38 -3.26 -18.15
N ASP A 52 -17.29 -2.51 -18.03
CA ASP A 52 -16.20 -2.73 -17.07
C ASP A 52 -16.62 -2.33 -15.64
N LEU A 53 -17.62 -3.03 -15.11
CA LEU A 53 -18.26 -2.71 -13.84
C LEU A 53 -17.35 -2.98 -12.64
N LEU A 54 -17.28 -2.00 -11.74
CA LEU A 54 -16.59 -2.14 -10.45
C LEU A 54 -17.39 -3.00 -9.47
N TYR A 55 -16.68 -3.56 -8.50
CA TYR A 55 -17.27 -4.30 -7.39
C TYR A 55 -18.22 -3.41 -6.56
N GLY A 56 -19.50 -3.81 -6.51
CA GLY A 56 -20.59 -2.97 -5.99
C GLY A 56 -20.61 -2.74 -4.47
N ARG A 57 -19.97 -3.60 -3.67
CA ARG A 57 -19.89 -3.36 -2.21
C ARG A 57 -18.63 -2.58 -1.88
N MET A 58 -18.81 -1.35 -1.45
CA MET A 58 -17.73 -0.42 -1.11
C MET A 58 -17.92 0.14 0.30
N SER A 59 -16.82 0.23 1.04
CA SER A 59 -16.73 0.91 2.33
C SER A 59 -15.63 1.96 2.20
N PHE A 60 -15.77 3.06 2.94
CA PHE A 60 -14.81 4.15 2.95
C PHE A 60 -14.47 4.55 4.38
N LYS A 61 -13.27 5.10 4.55
CA LYS A 61 -12.79 5.66 5.83
C LYS A 61 -12.79 4.66 7.00
N GLY A 62 -12.60 3.37 6.73
CA GLY A 62 -12.45 2.35 7.77
C GLY A 62 -13.77 1.92 8.43
N PHE A 63 -14.92 2.19 7.82
CA PHE A 63 -16.23 1.75 8.35
C PHE A 63 -16.34 0.22 8.37
N ASN A 64 -15.73 -0.45 7.39
CA ASN A 64 -15.58 -1.88 7.35
C ASN A 64 -14.27 -2.25 6.63
N PRO A 65 -13.20 -2.60 7.38
CA PRO A 65 -11.90 -2.91 6.80
C PRO A 65 -11.91 -4.20 5.95
N GLU A 66 -12.81 -5.15 6.23
CA GLU A 66 -12.93 -6.36 5.41
C GLU A 66 -13.50 -6.04 4.03
N VAL A 67 -14.52 -5.18 3.96
CA VAL A 67 -15.12 -4.75 2.69
C VAL A 67 -14.17 -3.86 1.90
N GLU A 68 -13.42 -2.97 2.56
CA GLU A 68 -12.38 -2.16 1.92
C GLU A 68 -11.30 -3.04 1.28
N LYS A 69 -10.84 -4.07 2.00
CA LYS A 69 -9.87 -5.03 1.46
C LYS A 69 -10.44 -5.78 0.25
N LEU A 70 -11.69 -6.22 0.34
CA LEU A 70 -12.35 -6.93 -0.74
C LEU A 70 -12.54 -6.05 -1.98
N MET A 71 -12.92 -4.78 -1.78
CA MET A 71 -13.04 -3.77 -2.84
C MET A 71 -11.69 -3.58 -3.57
N ILE A 72 -10.58 -3.47 -2.84
CA ILE A 72 -9.24 -3.30 -3.43
C ILE A 72 -8.84 -4.55 -4.21
N GLN A 73 -9.09 -5.75 -3.68
CA GLN A 73 -8.73 -7.00 -4.35
C GLN A 73 -9.50 -7.19 -5.66
N MET A 74 -10.82 -6.97 -5.63
CA MET A 74 -11.69 -7.18 -6.79
C MET A 74 -11.52 -6.10 -7.87
N ASN A 75 -11.23 -4.85 -7.48
CA ASN A 75 -11.04 -3.73 -8.40
C ASN A 75 -9.56 -3.46 -8.73
N SER A 76 -8.64 -4.35 -8.32
CA SER A 76 -7.19 -4.18 -8.47
C SER A 76 -6.77 -3.91 -9.91
N LYS A 77 -7.42 -4.57 -10.88
CA LYS A 77 -7.19 -4.38 -12.32
C LYS A 77 -7.44 -2.94 -12.82
N TYR A 78 -8.27 -2.16 -12.13
CA TYR A 78 -8.62 -0.78 -12.50
C TYR A 78 -7.92 0.27 -11.64
N LYS A 79 -7.32 -0.13 -10.51
CA LYS A 79 -6.71 0.77 -9.54
C LYS A 79 -5.20 0.98 -9.72
N GLU A 80 -4.53 0.14 -10.52
CA GLU A 80 -3.09 0.36 -10.81
C GLU A 80 -2.85 1.73 -11.46
N GLU A 81 -3.77 2.24 -12.29
CA GLU A 81 -3.68 3.58 -12.88
C GLU A 81 -3.92 4.72 -11.86
N GLU A 82 -4.91 4.57 -10.96
CA GLU A 82 -5.30 5.64 -10.01
C GLU A 82 -4.28 5.79 -8.85
N ILE A 83 -3.65 4.68 -8.43
CA ILE A 83 -2.67 4.68 -7.33
C ILE A 83 -1.34 5.30 -7.76
N GLU A 84 -0.95 5.21 -9.04
CA GLU A 84 0.25 5.90 -9.55
C GLU A 84 0.11 7.43 -9.50
N GLU A 85 -1.09 7.96 -9.71
CA GLU A 85 -1.36 9.40 -9.64
C GLU A 85 -1.35 9.91 -8.19
N ASP A 86 -1.96 9.19 -7.25
CA ASP A 86 -2.01 9.59 -5.83
C ASP A 86 -0.64 9.52 -5.12
N ASN A 87 0.24 8.59 -5.50
CA ASN A 87 1.61 8.53 -4.94
C ASN A 87 2.53 9.62 -5.51
N LYS A 88 2.09 10.34 -6.54
CA LYS A 88 2.73 11.54 -7.07
C LYS A 88 2.19 12.82 -6.41
N MET A 89 1.74 12.76 -5.16
CA MET A 89 1.53 13.99 -4.38
C MET A 89 2.83 14.80 -4.35
N GLU A 90 2.79 15.98 -4.96
CA GLU A 90 3.89 16.93 -5.01
C GLU A 90 4.22 17.36 -3.57
N ALA A 91 5.28 16.81 -3.00
CA ALA A 91 5.78 17.27 -1.72
C ALA A 91 6.38 18.67 -1.89
N ASP A 92 5.85 19.66 -1.16
CA ASP A 92 6.34 21.04 -1.16
C ASP A 92 7.81 21.17 -0.71
N VAL A 93 8.37 20.13 -0.10
CA VAL A 93 9.74 20.10 0.44
C VAL A 93 10.43 18.82 0.03
N SER A 94 11.61 18.95 -0.57
CA SER A 94 12.46 17.79 -0.90
C SER A 94 13.09 17.20 0.37
N ASP A 95 13.27 15.88 0.39
CA ASP A 95 13.99 15.16 1.46
C ASP A 95 15.38 15.75 1.74
N GLU A 96 16.06 16.26 0.72
CA GLU A 96 17.38 16.90 0.89
C GLU A 96 17.27 18.21 1.68
N GLU A 97 16.25 19.02 1.41
CA GLU A 97 16.01 20.27 2.13
C GLU A 97 15.57 19.99 3.58
N MET A 98 14.75 18.96 3.77
CA MET A 98 14.35 18.48 5.09
C MET A 98 15.57 18.07 5.93
N ALA A 99 16.49 17.29 5.35
CA ALA A 99 17.72 16.87 6.02
C ALA A 99 18.59 18.05 6.49
N ARG A 100 18.83 19.04 5.61
CA ARG A 100 19.62 20.23 5.95
C ARG A 100 19.01 21.04 7.10
N ARG A 101 17.67 21.13 7.17
CA ARG A 101 16.97 21.79 8.28
C ARG A 101 17.12 21.03 9.59
N TYR A 102 17.09 19.69 9.55
CA TYR A 102 17.28 18.86 10.73
C TYR A 102 18.71 18.89 11.27
N GLU A 103 19.73 18.94 10.42
CA GLU A 103 21.14 19.06 10.82
C GLU A 103 21.38 20.28 11.74
N THR A 104 20.84 21.43 11.36
CA THR A 104 21.03 22.69 12.11
C THR A 104 20.16 22.77 13.38
N LEU A 105 18.92 22.29 13.31
CA LEU A 105 17.96 22.40 14.41
C LEU A 105 18.25 21.39 15.53
N VAL A 106 18.59 20.15 15.19
CA VAL A 106 18.82 19.08 16.20
C VAL A 106 20.09 19.34 17.00
N GLY A 107 21.15 19.85 16.36
CA GLY A 107 22.40 20.23 17.04
C GLY A 107 22.21 21.34 18.07
N THR A 108 21.30 22.30 17.83
CA THR A 108 21.03 23.42 18.75
C THR A 108 19.96 23.10 19.80
N ILE A 109 18.98 22.22 19.50
CA ILE A 109 17.99 21.77 20.47
C ILE A 109 18.61 20.82 21.50
N GLY A 110 19.49 19.91 21.07
CA GLY A 110 20.14 18.93 21.95
C GLY A 110 20.88 19.62 23.09
N LYS A 111 21.61 20.71 22.79
CA LYS A 111 22.36 21.51 23.78
C LYS A 111 21.47 22.13 24.87
N LYS A 112 20.17 22.32 24.65
CA LYS A 112 19.23 22.93 25.64
C LYS A 112 18.69 21.93 26.67
N PHE A 113 18.76 20.63 26.40
CA PHE A 113 18.21 19.58 27.27
C PHE A 113 19.28 18.68 27.92
N LEU A 114 20.56 18.99 27.71
CA LEU A 114 21.65 18.28 28.37
C LEU A 114 21.63 18.51 29.89
N ARG A 115 21.91 17.44 30.65
CA ARG A 115 22.09 17.55 32.11
C ARG A 115 23.36 18.35 32.40
N LYS A 116 23.36 19.12 33.49
CA LYS A 116 24.48 20.01 33.90
C LYS A 116 25.88 19.36 33.94
N ARG A 117 25.96 18.03 34.11
CA ARG A 117 27.22 17.27 34.07
C ARG A 117 27.75 17.07 32.64
N ASP A 118 26.85 16.87 31.68
CA ASP A 118 27.15 16.53 30.29
C ASP A 118 27.44 17.81 29.46
N GLN A 119 27.00 18.97 29.98
CA GLN A 119 27.23 20.28 29.38
C GLN A 119 28.69 20.77 29.47
N ARG A 120 29.48 20.26 30.44
CA ARG A 120 30.89 20.65 30.60
C ARG A 120 31.80 19.95 29.59
N VAL A 121 31.46 18.71 29.21
CA VAL A 121 32.26 17.88 28.30
C VAL A 121 32.29 18.44 26.88
N LEU A 122 31.16 19.02 26.41
CA LEU A 122 31.07 19.61 25.08
C LEU A 122 31.68 21.01 24.97
N GLN A 123 32.01 21.66 26.09
CA GLN A 123 32.64 22.98 26.07
C GLN A 123 34.13 22.91 25.73
N ASP A 124 34.76 21.74 25.96
CA ASP A 124 36.18 21.50 25.68
C ASP A 124 36.43 20.99 24.24
N GLU A 125 35.41 20.51 23.52
CA GLU A 125 35.54 19.98 22.16
C GLU A 125 35.34 21.03 21.05
N ASP A 126 34.68 22.16 21.34
CA ASP A 126 34.38 23.23 20.38
C ASP A 126 35.52 24.32 20.31
N GLU A 127 36.66 24.13 20.99
CA GLU A 127 37.71 25.17 21.15
C GLU A 127 38.90 25.10 20.16
N ASP A 128 38.77 24.45 19.00
CA ASP A 128 39.82 24.42 17.96
C ASP A 128 39.44 25.15 16.66
N GLY A 129 38.85 26.35 16.82
CA GLY A 129 38.41 27.19 15.72
C GLY A 129 38.55 28.69 16.01
N ASN A 130 39.79 29.19 15.89
CA ASN A 130 40.20 30.60 15.71
C ASN A 130 39.07 31.67 15.79
N SER A 131 38.85 32.27 16.96
CA SER A 131 38.49 33.69 17.07
C SER A 131 38.82 34.25 18.45
N ASN A 132 39.79 35.17 18.46
CA ASN A 132 40.25 35.85 19.65
C ASN A 132 39.23 36.92 20.08
N THR A 133 38.14 36.54 20.76
CA THR A 133 37.24 37.51 21.42
C THR A 133 36.72 36.96 22.75
N ARG A 134 37.21 37.54 23.85
CA ARG A 134 36.71 37.30 25.22
C ARG A 134 35.20 37.58 25.29
N PRO A 135 34.39 36.81 26.04
CA PRO A 135 32.95 37.01 26.07
C PRO A 135 32.60 38.30 26.82
N ILE A 136 32.17 39.32 26.08
CA ILE A 136 31.56 40.54 26.64
C ILE A 136 30.28 40.13 27.35
N LYS A 137 30.16 40.51 28.64
CA LYS A 137 28.99 40.28 29.49
C LYS A 137 27.73 40.77 28.77
N LYS A 138 26.86 39.85 28.35
CA LYS A 138 25.65 40.18 27.60
C LYS A 138 24.68 40.94 28.50
N ALA A 139 24.33 42.18 28.13
CA ALA A 139 23.33 42.98 28.82
C ALA A 139 21.97 42.27 28.82
N LYS A 140 21.23 42.36 29.93
CA LYS A 140 19.91 41.71 30.10
C LYS A 140 18.93 42.27 29.06
N LYS A 141 18.50 41.43 28.12
CA LYS A 141 17.45 41.76 27.15
C LYS A 141 16.11 41.83 27.90
N LYS A 142 15.55 43.04 28.02
CA LYS A 142 14.20 43.27 28.53
C LYS A 142 13.21 43.24 27.37
N PHE A 143 11.98 42.80 27.65
CA PHE A 143 10.90 42.75 26.68
C PHE A 143 10.59 44.17 26.17
N LEU A 144 10.69 44.39 24.86
CA LEU A 144 10.26 45.61 24.19
C LEU A 144 8.86 45.35 23.64
N LYS A 145 7.89 46.18 24.05
CA LYS A 145 6.55 46.11 23.49
C LYS A 145 6.56 46.65 22.05
N PRO A 146 5.80 46.02 21.13
CA PRO A 146 5.59 46.56 19.78
C PRO A 146 4.95 47.96 19.85
N GLN A 147 5.29 48.81 18.89
CA GLN A 147 4.59 50.07 18.69
C GLN A 147 3.36 49.82 17.81
N ASP A 148 2.25 50.49 18.14
CA ASP A 148 1.01 50.52 17.36
C ASP A 148 1.20 51.23 16.02
#